data_AF-A0AAV1PEU9-F1
#
_entry.id   AF-A0AAV1PEU9-F1
#
_cell.length_a   1.000
_cell.length_b   1.000
_cell.length_c   1.000
_cell.angle_alpha   90.00
_cell.angle_beta   90.00
_cell.angle_gamma   90.00
#
_symmetry.space_group_name_H-M   'P 1'
#
loop_
_entity.id
_entity.type
_entity.pdbx_description
1 polymer ?
#
loop_
_entity_poly.entity_id
_entity_poly.type
_entity_poly.pdbx_seq_one_letter_code
_entity_poly.pdbx_strand_id
1 'polypeptide(L)'
;MIPHWLQDSGMIPHWLQDSGVIPHWLQESGMIPHWLQDSGVIPHWLQYSGVIPHWLQNSGVIPHWLQDSGVIPHWLQESGMIPHWLQNSGVIPHWLQDSGLIPHWLQDSGFIPHWMQDSGVIPHWLQDSGLIPHWLQDSGFIPHWLQDSGFIPHWLQDSGFIPHWLQNSGVIPHWLQDSGVIPHWLQDSGMIPHWLQDSDMKS
;
A
#
# COMPACT_ATOMS: atom_id res chain seq x y z
N MET A 1 -26.10 12.11 8.09
CA MET A 1 -24.72 11.83 8.52
C MET A 1 -24.77 11.33 9.94
N ILE A 2 -24.59 10.02 10.14
CA ILE A 2 -24.48 9.41 11.47
C ILE A 2 -23.10 8.76 11.47
N PRO A 3 -22.15 9.21 12.30
CA PRO A 3 -20.85 8.56 12.40
C PRO A 3 -21.02 7.17 13.01
N HIS A 4 -20.31 6.19 12.48
CA HIS A 4 -20.30 4.85 13.04
C HIS A 4 -19.08 4.71 13.96
N TRP A 5 -19.33 4.36 15.22
CA TRP A 5 -18.33 4.10 16.24
C TRP A 5 -18.48 2.67 16.73
N LEU A 6 -17.38 1.92 16.70
CA LEU A 6 -17.34 0.58 17.27
C LEU A 6 -16.06 0.44 18.11
N GLN A 7 -16.21 -0.15 19.29
CA GLN A 7 -15.14 -0.47 20.22
C GLN A 7 -15.44 -1.86 20.76
N ASP A 8 -14.60 -2.83 20.45
CA ASP A 8 -14.78 -4.20 20.89
C ASP A 8 -13.46 -4.94 21.17
N SER A 9 -13.57 -5.97 21.99
CA SER A 9 -12.52 -6.93 22.31
C SER A 9 -13.06 -8.36 22.13
N GLY A 10 -13.21 -8.80 20.88
CA GLY A 10 -13.88 -10.06 20.55
C GLY A 10 -13.67 -10.55 19.11
N MET A 11 -14.47 -11.54 18.69
CA MET A 11 -14.57 -11.98 17.29
C MET A 11 -15.91 -11.49 16.70
N ILE A 12 -15.90 -10.32 16.07
CA ILE A 12 -17.11 -9.74 15.46
C ILE A 12 -16.83 -9.44 13.99
N PRO A 13 -17.57 -10.04 13.04
CA PRO A 13 -17.55 -9.59 11.66
C PRO A 13 -18.26 -8.24 11.53
N HIS A 14 -17.67 -7.29 10.83
CA HIS A 14 -18.28 -5.99 10.54
C HIS A 14 -18.49 -5.79 9.04
N TRP A 15 -19.73 -5.45 8.65
CA TRP A 15 -20.16 -5.26 7.26
C TRP A 15 -20.80 -3.89 7.08
N LEU A 16 -20.32 -3.13 6.11
CA LEU A 16 -20.89 -1.83 5.73
C LEU A 16 -21.08 -1.76 4.22
N GLN A 17 -22.23 -1.25 3.80
CA GLN A 17 -22.53 -0.87 2.43
C GLN A 17 -23.11 0.54 2.45
N ASP A 18 -22.46 1.47 1.75
CA ASP A 18 -22.93 2.85 1.68
C ASP A 18 -22.69 3.47 0.30
N SER A 19 -23.28 4.64 0.08
CA SER A 19 -23.06 5.49 -1.10
C SER A 19 -23.09 6.98 -0.72
N GLY A 20 -22.93 7.29 0.57
CA GLY A 20 -23.06 8.62 1.16
C GLY A 20 -21.73 9.15 1.71
N VAL A 21 -21.82 10.09 2.66
CA VAL A 21 -20.66 10.57 3.42
C VAL A 21 -20.78 10.09 4.86
N ILE A 22 -19.99 9.07 5.21
CA ILE A 22 -19.99 8.45 6.53
C ILE A 22 -18.56 8.38 7.06
N PRO A 23 -18.22 9.09 8.14
CA PRO A 23 -16.98 8.83 8.86
C PRO A 23 -17.09 7.51 9.64
N HIS A 24 -16.05 6.68 9.56
CA HIS A 24 -15.94 5.43 10.28
C HIS A 24 -14.74 5.44 11.24
N TRP A 25 -14.98 5.10 12.50
CA TRP A 25 -13.97 5.05 13.55
C TRP A 25 -14.00 3.70 14.26
N LEU A 26 -12.86 3.01 14.26
CA LEU A 26 -12.72 1.68 14.85
C LEU A 26 -11.49 1.62 15.77
N GLN A 27 -11.71 1.22 17.02
CA GLN A 27 -10.65 0.98 18.01
C GLN A 27 -10.85 -0.38 18.66
N GLU A 28 -10.01 -1.36 18.31
CA GLU A 28 -10.28 -2.76 18.67
C GLU A 28 -9.03 -3.60 18.97
N SER A 29 -9.26 -4.67 19.73
CA SER A 29 -8.26 -5.69 20.05
C SER A 29 -8.84 -7.10 19.89
N GLY A 30 -8.41 -7.89 18.90
CA GLY A 30 -9.01 -9.22 18.65
C GLY A 30 -8.85 -9.74 17.22
N MET A 31 -9.73 -10.66 16.81
CA MET A 31 -9.80 -11.15 15.42
C MET A 31 -11.10 -10.71 14.75
N ILE A 32 -11.03 -9.73 13.85
CA ILE A 32 -12.20 -9.02 13.34
C ILE A 32 -12.09 -8.90 11.81
N PRO A 33 -12.88 -9.69 11.04
CA PRO A 33 -12.98 -9.50 9.61
C PRO A 33 -13.83 -8.26 9.29
N HIS A 34 -13.30 -7.36 8.47
CA HIS A 34 -14.02 -6.17 8.03
C HIS A 34 -14.25 -6.18 6.51
N TRP A 35 -15.49 -5.88 6.11
CA TRP A 35 -15.92 -5.83 4.72
C TRP A 35 -16.64 -4.51 4.45
N LEU A 36 -16.14 -3.77 3.47
CA LEU A 36 -16.74 -2.53 3.01
C LEU A 36 -16.95 -2.55 1.50
N GLN A 37 -18.16 -2.16 1.09
CA GLN A 37 -18.48 -1.84 -0.29
C GLN A 37 -19.02 -0.40 -0.36
N ASP A 38 -18.36 0.47 -1.11
CA ASP A 38 -18.74 1.89 -1.18
C ASP A 38 -18.59 2.50 -2.58
N SER A 39 -19.39 3.55 -2.82
CA SER A 39 -19.30 4.44 -3.98
C SER A 39 -19.40 5.93 -3.60
N GLY A 40 -19.24 6.26 -2.32
CA GLY A 40 -19.40 7.59 -1.73
C GLY A 40 -18.08 8.20 -1.23
N VAL A 41 -18.11 8.89 -0.08
CA VAL A 41 -16.91 9.42 0.59
C VAL A 41 -16.85 8.92 2.02
N ILE A 42 -15.94 8.00 2.33
CA ILE A 42 -15.84 7.38 3.66
C ILE A 42 -14.43 7.54 4.22
N PRO A 43 -14.18 8.54 5.08
CA PRO A 43 -12.96 8.58 5.88
C PRO A 43 -12.94 7.46 6.92
N HIS A 44 -11.88 6.67 6.92
CA HIS A 44 -11.64 5.60 7.90
C HIS A 44 -10.49 5.95 8.83
N TRP A 45 -10.72 5.72 10.11
CA TRP A 45 -9.73 5.86 11.16
C TRP A 45 -9.71 4.60 12.01
N LEU A 46 -8.60 3.89 11.92
CA LEU A 46 -8.47 2.57 12.48
C LEU A 46 -7.25 2.50 13.40
N GLN A 47 -7.47 2.07 14.64
CA GLN A 47 -6.40 1.84 15.62
C GLN A 47 -6.53 0.42 16.19
N TYR A 48 -5.51 -0.42 15.99
CA TYR A 48 -5.62 -1.84 16.31
C TYR A 48 -4.43 -2.46 17.02
N SER A 49 -4.76 -3.56 17.70
CA SER A 49 -3.81 -4.54 18.21
C SER A 49 -4.42 -5.94 18.11
N GLY A 50 -4.15 -6.69 17.02
CA GLY A 50 -4.82 -7.98 16.77
C GLY A 50 -4.61 -8.55 15.37
N VAL A 51 -5.55 -9.38 14.89
CA VAL A 51 -5.55 -9.93 13.52
C VAL A 51 -6.80 -9.47 12.78
N ILE A 52 -6.66 -8.64 11.74
CA ILE A 52 -7.81 -8.03 11.05
C ILE A 52 -7.68 -8.21 9.55
N PRO A 53 -8.40 -9.15 8.94
CA PRO A 53 -8.56 -9.17 7.50
C PRO A 53 -9.49 -8.03 7.07
N HIS A 54 -9.00 -7.12 6.23
CA HIS A 54 -9.80 -6.04 5.64
C HIS A 54 -10.03 -6.29 4.15
N TRP A 55 -11.30 -6.23 3.76
CA TRP A 55 -11.73 -6.29 2.36
C TRP A 55 -12.46 -5.01 1.99
N LEU A 56 -11.97 -4.32 0.97
CA LEU A 56 -12.54 -3.08 0.46
C LEU A 56 -12.81 -3.20 -1.04
N GLN A 57 -14.03 -2.87 -1.43
CA GLN A 57 -14.37 -2.61 -2.81
C GLN A 57 -14.92 -1.19 -2.93
N ASN A 58 -14.21 -0.31 -3.65
CA ASN A 58 -14.59 1.09 -3.73
C ASN A 58 -14.53 1.69 -5.13
N SER A 59 -15.51 2.53 -5.44
CA SER A 59 -15.52 3.39 -6.64
C SER A 59 -15.65 4.90 -6.33
N GLY A 60 -15.60 5.28 -5.05
CA GLY A 60 -15.68 6.66 -4.53
C GLY A 60 -14.34 7.20 -3.99
N VAL A 61 -14.39 8.04 -2.95
CA VAL A 61 -13.20 8.62 -2.29
C VAL A 61 -13.07 8.13 -0.85
N ILE A 62 -11.98 7.43 -0.53
CA ILE A 62 -11.78 6.86 0.81
C ILE A 62 -10.41 7.29 1.35
N PRO A 63 -10.34 8.29 2.23
CA PRO A 63 -9.14 8.50 3.02
C PRO A 63 -9.04 7.41 4.09
N HIS A 64 -7.94 6.66 4.08
CA HIS A 64 -7.70 5.59 5.04
C HIS A 64 -6.53 5.93 5.96
N TRP A 65 -6.77 5.90 7.27
CA TRP A 65 -5.76 6.12 8.30
C TRP A 65 -5.72 4.91 9.21
N LEU A 66 -4.56 4.24 9.24
CA LEU A 66 -4.35 3.03 10.02
C LEU A 66 -3.10 3.17 10.90
N GLN A 67 -3.29 2.93 12.20
CA GLN A 67 -2.22 2.72 13.16
C GLN A 67 -2.31 1.31 13.72
N ASP A 68 -1.30 0.48 13.48
CA ASP A 68 -1.32 -0.93 13.86
C ASP A 68 -0.01 -1.45 14.46
N SER A 69 -0.15 -2.45 15.33
CA SER A 69 0.93 -3.24 15.92
C SER A 69 0.65 -4.75 15.84
N GLY A 70 -0.20 -5.21 14.91
CA GLY A 70 -0.76 -6.55 14.80
C GLY A 70 -0.49 -7.22 13.45
N VAL A 71 -1.46 -8.02 12.96
CA VAL A 71 -1.41 -8.65 11.62
C VAL A 71 -2.64 -8.25 10.83
N ILE A 72 -2.48 -7.47 9.75
CA ILE A 72 -3.62 -6.95 9.00
C ILE A 72 -3.46 -7.24 7.49
N PRO A 73 -4.04 -8.33 6.99
CA PRO A 73 -4.15 -8.55 5.56
C PRO A 73 -5.18 -7.60 4.96
N HIS A 74 -4.77 -6.80 3.97
CA HIS A 74 -5.65 -5.94 3.19
C HIS A 74 -5.86 -6.49 1.78
N TRP A 75 -7.11 -6.48 1.35
CA TRP A 75 -7.54 -6.79 -0.01
C TRP A 75 -8.37 -5.65 -0.53
N LEU A 76 -7.83 -4.94 -1.51
CA LEU A 76 -8.38 -3.70 -2.02
C LEU A 76 -8.63 -3.85 -3.53
N GLN A 77 -9.88 -3.62 -3.95
CA GLN A 77 -10.27 -3.50 -5.35
C GLN A 77 -10.88 -2.13 -5.61
N GLU A 78 -10.19 -1.30 -6.40
CA GLU A 78 -10.45 0.13 -6.43
C GLU A 78 -10.51 0.69 -7.86
N SER A 79 -11.33 1.74 -8.02
CA SER A 79 -11.46 2.49 -9.29
C SER A 79 -11.67 3.98 -9.02
N GLY A 80 -11.29 4.46 -7.82
CA GLY A 80 -11.58 5.78 -7.28
C GLY A 80 -10.32 6.54 -6.82
N MET A 81 -10.46 7.41 -5.81
CA MET A 81 -9.31 8.09 -5.19
C MET A 81 -9.17 7.69 -3.72
N ILE A 82 -8.07 7.03 -3.35
CA ILE A 82 -7.90 6.49 -2.00
C ILE A 82 -6.52 6.86 -1.45
N PRO A 83 -6.41 7.96 -0.69
CA PRO A 83 -5.21 8.25 0.08
C PRO A 83 -5.07 7.30 1.27
N HIS A 84 -3.96 6.59 1.34
CA HIS A 84 -3.62 5.71 2.45
C HIS A 84 -2.51 6.31 3.31
N TRP A 85 -2.73 6.29 4.62
CA TRP A 85 -1.76 6.67 5.64
C TRP A 85 -1.63 5.53 6.63
N LEU A 86 -0.47 4.89 6.63
CA LEU A 86 -0.20 3.73 7.45
C LEU A 86 1.02 3.97 8.34
N GLN A 87 0.81 3.79 9.64
CA GLN A 87 1.88 3.68 10.63
C GLN A 87 1.84 2.28 11.24
N ASN A 88 2.89 1.50 11.01
CA ASN A 88 2.90 0.09 11.39
C ASN A 88 4.16 -0.32 12.16
N SER A 89 3.99 -1.31 13.04
CA SER A 89 5.09 -2.05 13.69
C SER A 89 4.86 -3.57 13.70
N GLY A 90 3.85 -4.05 12.96
CA GLY A 90 3.43 -5.45 12.84
C GLY A 90 3.61 -6.03 11.43
N VAL A 91 2.74 -6.96 11.03
CA VAL A 91 2.78 -7.62 9.72
C VAL A 91 1.56 -7.25 8.88
N ILE A 92 1.76 -6.58 7.74
CA ILE A 92 0.64 -6.10 6.92
C ILE A 92 0.83 -6.54 5.47
N PRO A 93 0.22 -7.67 5.05
CA PRO A 93 0.15 -8.01 3.64
C PRO A 93 -0.85 -7.10 2.92
N HIS A 94 -0.42 -6.43 1.85
CA HIS A 94 -1.28 -5.66 0.97
C HIS A 94 -1.46 -6.34 -0.38
N TRP A 95 -2.72 -6.50 -0.78
CA TRP A 95 -3.12 -6.91 -2.13
C TRP A 95 -4.00 -5.83 -2.72
N LEU A 96 -3.50 -5.15 -3.74
CA LEU A 96 -4.18 -4.04 -4.40
C LEU A 96 -4.36 -4.32 -5.88
N GLN A 97 -5.60 -4.14 -6.35
CA GLN A 97 -5.93 -4.03 -7.76
C GLN A 97 -6.59 -2.68 -7.99
N ASP A 98 -5.94 -1.80 -8.77
CA ASP A 98 -6.41 -0.44 -8.99
C ASP A 98 -6.40 0.00 -10.47
N SER A 99 -7.22 1.01 -10.75
CA SER A 99 -7.32 1.74 -12.00
C SER A 99 -7.52 3.26 -11.79
N GLY A 100 -7.24 3.75 -10.58
CA GLY A 100 -7.55 5.09 -10.09
C GLY A 100 -6.32 5.90 -9.64
N LEU A 101 -6.48 6.72 -8.60
CA LEU A 101 -5.40 7.50 -7.99
C LEU A 101 -5.25 7.11 -6.52
N ILE A 102 -4.12 6.47 -6.17
CA ILE A 102 -3.88 5.98 -4.82
C ILE A 102 -2.53 6.51 -4.29
N PRO A 103 -2.53 7.62 -3.53
CA PRO A 103 -1.36 8.03 -2.79
C PRO A 103 -1.16 7.12 -1.57
N HIS A 104 -0.01 6.48 -1.46
CA HIS A 104 0.41 5.71 -0.29
C HIS A 104 1.47 6.46 0.51
N TRP A 105 1.21 6.63 1.80
CA TRP A 105 2.16 7.12 2.79
C TRP A 105 2.34 6.05 3.87
N LEU A 106 3.54 5.50 3.94
CA LEU A 106 3.88 4.41 4.83
C LEU A 106 5.07 4.77 5.70
N GLN A 107 4.89 4.66 7.01
CA GLN A 107 5.96 4.65 7.99
C GLN A 107 5.97 3.29 8.69
N ASP A 108 7.02 2.50 8.47
CA ASP A 108 7.08 1.12 8.96
C ASP A 108 8.39 0.76 9.67
N SER A 109 8.27 -0.25 10.53
CA SER A 109 9.37 -0.93 11.23
C SER A 109 9.16 -2.45 11.28
N GLY A 110 8.23 -2.98 10.49
CA GLY A 110 7.73 -4.35 10.53
C GLY A 110 7.98 -5.14 9.24
N PHE A 111 7.04 -6.01 8.87
CA PHE A 111 7.09 -6.80 7.63
C PHE A 111 5.84 -6.54 6.78
N ILE A 112 6.01 -5.90 5.63
CA ILE A 112 4.89 -5.48 4.78
C ILE A 112 5.12 -5.93 3.34
N PRO A 113 4.66 -7.15 2.96
CA PRO A 113 4.66 -7.55 1.56
C PRO A 113 3.53 -6.83 0.81
N HIS A 114 3.88 -6.18 -0.28
CA HIS A 114 2.94 -5.54 -1.20
C HIS A 114 2.86 -6.31 -2.51
N TRP A 115 1.63 -6.56 -2.94
CA TRP A 115 1.29 -7.10 -4.24
C TRP A 115 0.33 -6.13 -4.91
N MET A 116 0.73 -5.61 -6.05
CA MET A 116 0.01 -4.56 -6.75
C MET A 116 -0.11 -4.89 -8.23
N GLN A 117 -1.34 -4.79 -8.74
CA GLN A 117 -1.64 -4.74 -10.16
C GLN A 117 -2.31 -3.39 -10.44
N ASP A 118 -1.65 -2.54 -11.22
CA ASP A 118 -2.13 -1.18 -11.47
C ASP A 118 -2.16 -0.80 -12.97
N SER A 119 -3.06 0.13 -13.28
CA SER A 119 -3.21 0.82 -14.55
C SER A 119 -3.46 2.33 -14.40
N GLY A 120 -3.32 2.87 -13.18
CA GLY A 120 -3.61 4.23 -12.79
C GLY A 120 -2.38 5.06 -12.42
N VAL A 121 -2.52 5.87 -11.36
CA VAL A 121 -1.44 6.72 -10.83
C VAL A 121 -1.27 6.44 -9.35
N ILE A 122 -0.11 5.94 -8.95
CA ILE A 122 0.12 5.55 -7.55
C ILE A 122 1.43 6.15 -7.01
N PRO A 123 1.35 7.33 -6.36
CA PRO A 123 2.50 7.87 -5.64
C PRO A 123 2.76 7.10 -4.34
N HIS A 124 3.99 6.60 -4.19
CA HIS A 124 4.44 5.97 -2.95
C HIS A 124 5.44 6.85 -2.22
N TRP A 125 5.19 7.05 -0.93
CA TRP A 125 6.09 7.68 0.03
C TRP A 125 6.33 6.70 1.17
N LEU A 126 7.55 6.17 1.23
CA LEU A 126 7.93 5.13 2.17
C LEU A 126 9.11 5.60 3.03
N GLN A 127 8.91 5.54 4.34
CA GLN A 127 9.98 5.63 5.33
C GLN A 127 10.04 4.30 6.10
N ASP A 128 11.14 3.57 5.93
CA ASP A 128 11.24 2.19 6.46
C ASP A 128 12.56 1.89 7.20
N SER A 129 12.43 0.95 8.12
CA SER A 129 13.51 0.30 8.87
C SER A 129 13.34 -1.23 8.98
N GLY A 130 12.36 -1.80 8.29
CA GLY A 130 11.95 -3.20 8.32
C GLY A 130 12.23 -3.99 7.04
N LEU A 131 11.31 -4.91 6.69
CA LEU A 131 11.39 -5.76 5.50
C LEU A 131 10.13 -5.56 4.64
N ILE A 132 10.29 -4.95 3.46
CA ILE A 132 9.16 -4.62 2.59
C ILE A 132 9.38 -5.18 1.18
N PRO A 133 8.90 -6.38 0.89
CA PRO A 133 8.88 -6.89 -0.48
C PRO A 133 7.81 -6.21 -1.31
N HIS A 134 8.19 -5.69 -2.47
CA HIS A 134 7.26 -5.15 -3.46
C HIS A 134 7.20 -6.05 -4.70
N TRP A 135 6.00 -6.43 -5.08
CA TRP A 135 5.67 -7.12 -6.32
C TRP A 135 4.67 -6.27 -7.08
N LEU A 136 5.14 -5.69 -8.19
CA LEU A 136 4.38 -4.71 -8.95
C LEU A 136 4.27 -5.15 -10.40
N GLN A 137 3.03 -5.21 -10.89
CA GLN A 137 2.71 -5.28 -12.31
C GLN A 137 2.00 -3.99 -12.70
N ASP A 138 2.64 -3.16 -13.53
CA ASP A 138 2.15 -1.82 -13.85
C ASP A 138 2.10 -1.52 -15.36
N SER A 139 1.18 -0.63 -15.71
CA SER A 139 1.02 0.01 -17.02
C SER A 139 0.74 1.52 -16.94
N GLY A 140 0.89 2.12 -15.75
CA GLY A 140 0.53 3.49 -15.39
C GLY A 140 1.74 4.39 -15.05
N PHE A 141 1.55 5.28 -14.07
CA PHE A 141 2.59 6.21 -13.59
C PHE A 141 2.76 6.09 -12.06
N ILE A 142 3.90 5.55 -11.63
CA ILE A 142 4.14 5.24 -10.21
C ILE A 142 5.43 5.91 -9.71
N PRO A 143 5.34 7.13 -9.16
CA PRO A 143 6.50 7.75 -8.53
C PRO A 143 6.74 7.17 -7.15
N HIS A 144 7.98 6.74 -6.91
CA HIS A 144 8.43 6.22 -5.62
C HIS A 144 9.40 7.18 -4.94
N TRP A 145 9.09 7.53 -3.70
CA TRP A 145 9.98 8.23 -2.78
C TRP A 145 10.28 7.33 -1.59
N LEU A 146 11.53 6.93 -1.46
CA LEU A 146 11.96 5.94 -0.48
C LEU A 146 13.09 6.50 0.38
N GLN A 147 12.88 6.49 1.70
CA GLN A 147 13.91 6.67 2.71
C GLN A 147 14.05 5.37 3.52
N ASP A 148 15.15 4.65 3.34
CA ASP A 148 15.29 3.28 3.86
C ASP A 148 16.58 3.04 4.66
N SER A 149 16.43 2.17 5.67
CA SER A 149 17.50 1.59 6.49
C SER A 149 17.39 0.06 6.66
N GLY A 150 16.42 -0.58 6.01
CA GLY A 150 16.06 -1.99 6.09
C GLY A 150 16.41 -2.83 4.85
N PHE A 151 15.56 -3.81 4.50
CA PHE A 151 15.72 -4.66 3.31
C PHE A 151 14.46 -4.60 2.44
N ILE A 152 14.56 -4.08 1.22
CA ILE A 152 13.40 -3.83 0.35
C ILE A 152 13.62 -4.45 -1.03
N PRO A 153 13.21 -5.70 -1.25
CA PRO A 153 13.31 -6.33 -2.56
C PRO A 153 12.15 -5.88 -3.46
N HIS A 154 12.49 -5.41 -4.66
CA HIS A 154 11.54 -5.02 -5.69
C HIS A 154 11.53 -6.02 -6.84
N TRP A 155 10.33 -6.50 -7.18
CA TRP A 155 10.04 -7.27 -8.38
C TRP A 155 9.06 -6.47 -9.22
N LEU A 156 9.53 -5.98 -10.36
CA LEU A 156 8.77 -5.11 -11.23
C LEU A 156 8.59 -5.73 -12.61
N GLN A 157 7.33 -5.79 -13.06
CA GLN A 157 6.98 -5.97 -14.46
C GLN A 157 6.25 -4.70 -14.93
N ASP A 158 6.89 -3.88 -15.75
CA ASP A 158 6.37 -2.56 -16.11
C ASP A 158 6.29 -2.33 -17.64
N SER A 159 5.31 -1.51 -18.02
CA SER A 159 5.12 -0.96 -19.37
C SER A 159 4.81 0.55 -19.37
N GLY A 160 4.91 1.21 -18.20
CA GLY A 160 4.57 2.60 -17.92
C GLY A 160 5.79 3.49 -17.61
N PHE A 161 5.63 4.43 -16.66
CA PHE A 161 6.70 5.36 -16.25
C PHE A 161 6.84 5.40 -14.72
N ILE A 162 8.00 4.98 -14.22
CA ILE A 162 8.23 4.78 -12.78
C ILE A 162 9.50 5.51 -12.32
N PRO A 163 9.39 6.77 -11.87
CA PRO A 163 10.51 7.50 -11.33
C PRO A 163 10.78 7.12 -9.87
N HIS A 164 12.06 6.90 -9.54
CA HIS A 164 12.49 6.57 -8.18
C HIS A 164 13.39 7.66 -7.60
N TRP A 165 13.04 8.13 -6.41
CA TRP A 165 13.90 8.95 -5.55
C TRP A 165 14.24 8.18 -4.29
N LEU A 166 15.53 7.89 -4.11
CA LEU A 166 16.01 6.98 -3.09
C LEU A 166 17.07 7.61 -2.19
N GLN A 167 16.81 7.60 -0.89
CA GLN A 167 17.79 7.81 0.17
C GLN A 167 17.96 6.51 0.96
N ASN A 168 19.08 5.80 0.79
CA ASN A 168 19.26 4.46 1.32
C ASN A 168 20.49 4.31 2.23
N SER A 169 20.32 3.55 3.31
CA SER A 169 21.39 3.01 4.15
C SER A 169 21.28 1.50 4.40
N GLY A 170 20.26 0.85 3.81
CA GLY A 170 19.96 -0.58 3.87
C GLY A 170 20.29 -1.34 2.57
N VAL A 171 19.55 -2.40 2.27
CA VAL A 171 19.77 -3.25 1.09
C VAL A 171 18.52 -3.34 0.22
N ILE A 172 18.64 -2.93 -1.05
CA ILE A 172 17.50 -2.82 -1.95
C ILE A 172 17.81 -3.54 -3.27
N PRO A 173 17.52 -4.85 -3.39
CA PRO A 173 17.67 -5.56 -4.65
C PRO A 173 16.48 -5.27 -5.59
N HIS A 174 16.78 -5.03 -6.86
CA HIS A 174 15.79 -4.85 -7.92
C HIS A 174 15.86 -5.98 -8.95
N TRP A 175 14.72 -6.57 -9.27
CA TRP A 175 14.49 -7.44 -10.42
C TRP A 175 13.47 -6.78 -11.33
N LEU A 176 13.90 -6.41 -12.53
CA LEU A 176 13.13 -5.57 -13.45
C LEU A 176 12.95 -6.29 -14.79
N GLN A 177 11.70 -6.46 -15.20
CA GLN A 177 11.30 -6.76 -16.57
C GLN A 177 10.49 -5.56 -17.07
N ASP A 178 11.05 -4.78 -17.98
CA ASP A 178 10.50 -3.48 -18.34
C ASP A 178 10.43 -3.27 -19.86
N SER A 179 9.35 -2.62 -20.31
CA SER A 179 9.18 -2.06 -21.66
C SER A 179 8.81 -0.56 -21.64
N GLY A 180 8.90 0.07 -20.47
CA GLY A 180 8.59 1.46 -20.16
C GLY A 180 9.85 2.31 -19.87
N VAL A 181 9.71 3.32 -19.00
CA VAL A 181 10.83 4.24 -18.66
C VAL A 181 10.97 4.40 -17.15
N ILE A 182 12.16 4.06 -16.63
CA ILE A 182 12.46 4.07 -15.19
C ILE A 182 13.68 4.96 -14.88
N PRO A 183 13.49 6.25 -14.57
CA PRO A 183 14.58 7.11 -14.10
C PRO A 183 14.82 6.93 -12.59
N HIS A 184 16.09 7.01 -12.19
CA HIS A 184 16.51 6.89 -10.78
C HIS A 184 17.32 8.11 -10.33
N TRP A 185 17.01 8.62 -9.14
CA TRP A 185 17.80 9.62 -8.41
C TRP A 185 18.20 9.05 -7.05
N LEU A 186 19.50 9.00 -6.77
CA LEU A 186 20.03 8.20 -5.67
C LEU A 186 20.99 8.98 -4.77
N GLN A 187 20.74 8.89 -3.47
CA GLN A 187 21.72 9.16 -2.41
C GLN A 187 21.85 7.91 -1.53
N ASP A 188 22.96 7.17 -1.69
CA ASP A 188 23.13 5.85 -1.08
C ASP A 188 24.36 5.77 -0.17
N SER A 189 24.22 5.05 0.93
CA SER A 189 25.30 4.59 1.81
C SER A 189 25.19 3.09 2.14
N GLY A 190 24.24 2.37 1.52
CA GLY A 190 23.95 0.94 1.64
C GLY A 190 24.31 0.13 0.38
N MET A 191 23.53 -0.92 0.07
CA MET A 191 23.75 -1.78 -1.10
C MET A 191 22.52 -1.86 -2.01
N ILE A 192 22.70 -1.64 -3.31
CA ILE A 192 21.61 -1.70 -4.30
C ILE A 192 22.02 -2.52 -5.53
N PRO A 193 21.83 -3.85 -5.50
CA PRO A 193 22.04 -4.69 -6.68
C PRO A 193 20.84 -4.59 -7.64
N HIS A 194 21.13 -4.54 -8.94
CA HIS A 194 20.11 -4.45 -10.00
C HIS A 194 20.24 -5.60 -10.99
N TRP A 195 19.11 -6.18 -11.38
CA TRP A 195 18.99 -7.17 -12.44
C TRP A 195 17.92 -6.70 -13.42
N LEU A 196 18.34 -6.37 -14.64
CA LEU A 196 17.46 -5.84 -15.68
C LEU A 196 17.38 -6.83 -16.85
N GLN A 197 16.16 -7.17 -17.25
CA GLN A 197 15.87 -7.86 -18.49
C GLN A 197 15.05 -6.93 -19.39
N ASP A 198 15.75 -6.26 -20.31
CA ASP A 198 15.17 -5.31 -21.29
C ASP A 198 14.84 -6.05 -22.61
N SER A 199 13.62 -5.90 -23.11
CA SER A 199 13.19 -6.45 -24.41
C SER A 199 13.66 -5.65 -25.63
N ASP A 200 14.17 -4.43 -25.47
CA ASP A 200 14.51 -3.50 -26.55
C ASP A 200 16.01 -3.37 -26.86
N MET A 201 16.91 -4.11 -26.20
CA MET A 201 18.33 -4.20 -26.58
C MET A 201 18.60 -5.07 -27.83
N LYS A 202 17.87 -4.81 -28.91
CA LYS A 202 18.28 -5.13 -30.29
C LYS A 202 18.26 -3.87 -31.17
N SER A 203 19.22 -2.98 -30.93
CA SER A 203 19.93 -2.21 -31.97
C SER A 203 21.20 -1.59 -31.41
#